data_AF-A0A3M1J545-F1
#
_entry.id   AF-A0A3M1J545-F1
#
_cell.length_a   1.000
_cell.length_b   1.000
_cell.length_c   1.000
_cell.angle_alpha   90.00
_cell.angle_beta   90.00
_cell.angle_gamma   90.00
#
_symmetry.space_group_name_H-M   'P 1'
#
loop_
_entity.id
_entity.type
_entity.pdbx_description
1 polymer ?
#
loop_
_entity_poly.entity_id
_entity_poly.type
_entity_poly.pdbx_seq_one_letter_code
_entity_poly.pdbx_strand_id
1 'polypeptide(L)' 'MREFLDNLLNQHDNIQHRTIVRWLWRLFFGGILALILLFVGLSFTDLPSVEELENPKTNLASQVFAVDGSVLGRYYTE' A
#
# COMPACT_ATOMS: atom_id res chain seq x y z
N MET A 1 -36.94 -18.86 37.42
CA MET A 1 -36.83 -17.85 36.36
C MET A 1 -35.40 -17.30 36.24
N ARG A 2 -34.75 -16.91 37.35
CA ARG A 2 -33.35 -16.46 37.34
C ARG A 2 -32.36 -17.54 36.90
N GLU A 3 -32.45 -18.76 37.45
CA GLU A 3 -31.60 -19.89 37.01
C GLU A 3 -31.73 -20.26 35.53
N PHE A 4 -32.91 -20.07 34.93
CA PHE A 4 -33.12 -20.30 33.49
C PHE A 4 -32.41 -19.24 32.65
N LEU A 5 -32.45 -17.98 33.10
CA LEU A 5 -31.71 -16.89 32.47
C LEU A 5 -30.20 -17.08 32.66
N ASP A 6 -29.77 -17.49 33.85
CA ASP A 6 -28.36 -17.75 34.13
C ASP A 6 -27.85 -18.91 33.26
N ASN A 7 -28.62 -19.96 33.06
CA ASN A 7 -28.25 -21.08 32.18
C ASN A 7 -28.32 -20.72 30.68
N LEU A 8 -29.22 -19.81 30.27
CA LEU A 8 -29.27 -19.27 28.91
C LEU A 8 -28.12 -18.30 28.60
N LEU A 9 -27.71 -17.51 29.59
CA LEU A 9 -26.64 -16.53 29.47
C LEU A 9 -25.25 -17.16 29.73
N ASN A 10 -25.18 -18.28 30.44
CA ASN A 10 -23.98 -19.07 30.63
C ASN A 10 -23.73 -20.00 29.43
N GLN A 11 -23.66 -19.39 28.25
CA GLN A 11 -23.37 -20.10 27.01
C GLN A 11 -21.88 -20.43 26.97
N HIS A 12 -21.59 -21.74 26.94
CA HIS A 12 -20.29 -22.39 27.00
C HIS A 12 -19.20 -21.61 26.23
N ASP A 13 -18.30 -20.97 26.97
CA ASP A 13 -17.23 -20.19 26.37
C ASP A 13 -16.11 -21.12 25.90
N ASN A 14 -16.30 -21.68 24.72
CA ASN A 14 -15.31 -22.55 24.13
C ASN A 14 -14.00 -21.75 23.91
N ILE A 15 -12.93 -22.18 24.60
CA ILE A 15 -11.60 -21.54 24.56
C ILE A 15 -11.10 -21.38 23.11
N GLN A 16 -11.52 -22.27 22.20
CA GLN A 16 -11.21 -22.19 20.78
C GLN A 16 -11.81 -20.95 20.11
N HIS A 17 -13.07 -20.60 20.39
CA HIS A 17 -13.73 -19.41 19.81
C HIS A 17 -13.09 -18.12 20.29
N ARG A 18 -12.79 -17.99 21.59
CA ARG A 18 -12.11 -16.81 22.14
C ARG A 18 -10.72 -16.62 21.51
N THR A 19 -10.02 -17.71 21.24
CA THR A 19 -8.70 -17.69 20.60
C THR A 19 -8.79 -17.25 19.15
N ILE A 20 -9.73 -17.79 18.38
CA ILE A 20 -9.97 -17.41 16.98
C ILE A 20 -10.32 -15.92 16.87
N VAL A 21 -11.25 -15.43 17.70
CA VAL A 21 -11.66 -14.01 17.69
C VAL A 21 -10.48 -13.11 18.02
N ARG A 22 -9.63 -13.47 19.00
CA ARG A 22 -8.41 -12.70 19.30
C ARG A 22 -7.44 -12.65 18.12
N TRP A 23 -7.21 -13.77 17.44
CA TRP A 23 -6.33 -13.81 16.27
C TRP A 23 -6.89 -13.03 15.09
N LEU A 24 -8.21 -13.07 14.86
CA LEU A 24 -8.87 -12.27 13.84
C LEU A 24 -8.62 -10.78 14.05
N TRP A 25 -8.84 -10.26 15.26
CA TRP A 25 -8.59 -8.86 15.56
C TRP A 25 -7.11 -8.48 15.49
N ARG A 26 -6.22 -9.37 15.96
CA ARG A 26 -4.75 -9.16 15.84
C ARG A 26 -4.30 -9.08 14.39
N LEU A 27 -4.84 -9.94 13.52
CA LEU A 27 -4.50 -9.96 12.09
C LEU A 27 -5.11 -8.78 11.35
N PHE A 28 -6.33 -8.38 11.70
CA PHE A 28 -6.98 -7.19 11.15
C PHE A 28 -6.18 -5.90 11.46
N PHE A 29 -5.93 -5.62 12.74
CA PHE A 29 -5.16 -4.44 13.14
C PHE A 29 -3.68 -4.57 12.73
N GLY A 30 -3.12 -5.78 12.77
CA GLY A 30 -1.77 -6.06 12.27
C GLY A 30 -1.63 -5.76 10.78
N GLY A 31 -2.63 -6.12 9.97
CA GLY A 31 -2.67 -5.81 8.54
C GLY A 31 -2.76 -4.31 8.26
N ILE A 32 -3.62 -3.60 9.00
CA ILE A 32 -3.71 -2.13 8.91
C ILE A 32 -2.37 -1.49 9.29
N LEU A 33 -1.77 -1.93 10.39
CA LEU A 33 -0.48 -1.41 10.83
C LEU A 33 0.63 -1.71 9.82
N ALA A 34 0.65 -2.92 9.24
CA ALA A 34 1.61 -3.30 8.20
C ALA A 34 1.46 -2.41 6.95
N LEU A 35 0.23 -2.10 6.53
CA LEU A 35 -0.03 -1.20 5.41
C LEU A 35 0.48 0.22 5.70
N ILE A 36 0.23 0.75 6.91
CA ILE A 36 0.75 2.06 7.31
C ILE A 36 2.28 2.05 7.31
N LEU A 37 2.91 1.02 7.88
CA LEU A 37 4.36 0.89 7.91
C LEU A 37 4.97 0.77 6.51
N LEU A 38 4.29 0.13 5.56
CA LEU A 38 4.69 0.10 4.16
C LEU A 38 4.77 1.52 3.58
N PHE A 39 3.71 2.32 3.71
CA PHE A 39 3.70 3.70 3.20
C PHE A 39 4.71 4.59 3.93
N VAL A 40 4.89 4.42 5.24
CA VAL A 40 5.94 5.12 5.99
C VAL A 40 7.32 4.73 5.45
N GLY A 41 7.58 3.45 5.21
CA GLY A 41 8.84 2.99 4.59
C GLY A 41 9.07 3.59 3.21
N LEU A 42 8.04 3.61 2.36
CA LEU A 42 8.10 4.23 1.03
C LEU A 42 8.29 5.74 1.10
N SER A 43 7.80 6.43 2.13
CA SER A 43 7.96 7.88 2.28
C SER A 43 9.41 8.33 2.45
N PHE A 44 10.30 7.41 2.85
CA PHE A 44 11.75 7.67 2.92
C PHE A 44 12.48 7.40 1.60
N THR A 45 11.77 7.00 0.55
CA THR A 45 12.33 6.78 -0.79
C THR A 45 12.04 7.97 -1.70
N ASP A 46 12.69 8.02 -2.86
CA ASP A 46 12.48 9.06 -3.88
C ASP A 46 11.14 8.85 -4.61
N LEU A 47 10.03 9.11 -3.92
CA LEU A 47 8.70 9.12 -4.52
C LEU A 47 8.51 10.42 -5.33
N PRO A 48 8.04 10.33 -6.59
CA PRO A 48 7.74 11.51 -7.37
C PRO A 48 6.63 12.34 -6.72
N SER A 49 6.72 13.65 -6.86
CA SER A 49 5.67 14.57 -6.44
C SER A 49 4.38 14.38 -7.24
N VAL A 50 3.25 14.90 -6.74
CA VAL A 50 1.98 14.87 -7.47
C VAL A 50 2.09 15.59 -8.81
N GLU A 51 2.80 16.73 -8.84
CA GLU A 51 3.04 17.50 -10.07
C GLU A 51 3.83 16.68 -11.11
N GLU A 52 4.85 15.93 -10.68
CA GLU A 52 5.60 15.02 -11.55
C GLU A 52 4.76 13.81 -12.01
N LEU A 53 3.80 13.35 -11.21
CA LEU A 53 2.89 12.28 -11.61
C LEU A 53 1.82 12.75 -12.61
N GLU A 54 1.34 13.99 -12.46
CA GLU A 54 0.39 14.60 -13.38
C GLU A 54 1.03 14.97 -14.71
N ASN A 55 2.31 15.37 -14.68
CA ASN A 55 3.07 15.72 -15.88
C ASN A 55 4.47 15.07 -15.85
N PRO A 56 4.57 13.76 -16.09
CA PRO A 56 5.85 13.06 -16.04
C PRO A 56 6.80 13.67 -17.06
N LYS A 57 7.93 14.21 -16.56
CA LYS A 57 9.04 14.65 -17.40
C LYS A 57 9.59 13.43 -18.12
N THR A 58 9.15 13.22 -19.35
CA THR A 58 9.74 12.21 -20.20
C THR A 58 11.10 12.75 -20.66
N ASN A 59 12.20 12.07 -20.35
CA ASN A 59 13.53 12.33 -20.93
C ASN A 59 13.56 11.97 -22.44
N LEU A 60 12.58 12.47 -23.21
CA LEU A 60 12.51 12.29 -24.65
C LEU A 60 13.60 13.14 -25.26
N ALA A 61 14.69 12.48 -25.63
CA ALA A 61 15.76 13.14 -26.35
C ALA A 61 15.29 13.48 -27.77
N SER A 62 15.32 14.75 -28.12
CA SER A 62 15.11 15.19 -29.50
C SER A 62 16.35 14.80 -30.30
N GLN A 63 16.16 13.94 -31.32
CA GLN A 63 17.24 13.49 -32.19
C GLN A 63 17.37 14.43 -33.38
N VAL A 64 18.58 14.91 -33.65
CA VAL A 64 18.89 15.68 -34.86
C VAL A 64 19.40 14.71 -35.92
N PHE A 65 18.73 14.68 -37.06
CA PHE A 65 19.11 13.86 -38.20
C PHE A 65 19.79 14.72 -39.28
N ALA A 66 20.84 14.19 -39.90
CA ALA A 66 21.40 14.73 -41.12
C ALA A 66 20.50 14.42 -42.33
N VAL A 67 20.80 15.03 -43.48
CA VAL A 67 20.01 14.86 -44.70
C VAL A 67 20.02 13.42 -45.23
N ASP A 68 21.04 12.63 -44.86
CA ASP A 68 21.21 11.22 -45.18
C ASP A 68 20.51 10.28 -44.17
N GLY A 69 19.85 10.84 -43.14
CA GLY A 69 19.19 10.10 -42.07
C GLY A 69 20.13 9.65 -40.93
N SER A 70 21.41 10.01 -40.95
CA SER A 70 22.33 9.72 -39.84
C SER A 70 22.03 10.60 -38.61
N VAL A 71 22.21 10.06 -37.40
CA VAL A 71 21.95 10.81 -36.15
C VAL A 71 23.17 11.67 -35.82
N LEU A 72 22.99 13.00 -35.86
CA LEU A 72 24.03 13.99 -35.56
C LEU A 72 24.17 14.27 -34.06
N GLY A 73 23.08 14.12 -33.30
CA GLY A 73 23.09 14.41 -31.88
C GLY A 73 21.74 14.20 -31.22
N ARG A 74 21.75 14.16 -29.89
CA ARG A 74 20.56 14.06 -29.06
C ARG A 74 20.55 15.20 -28.05
N TYR A 75 19.44 15.91 -27.97
CA TYR A 75 19.24 17.00 -27.01
C TYR A 75 18.21 16.59 -25.98
N TYR A 76 18.54 16.81 -24.71
CA TYR A 76 17.66 16.57 -23.58
C TYR A 76 17.18 17.91 -23.06
N THR A 77 15.88 18.05 -22.81
CA THR A 77 15.31 19.17 -22.06
C THR A 77 15.35 18.80 -20.58
N GLU A 78 16.13 19.55 -19.79
CA GLU A 78 16.16 19.51 -18.32
C GLU A 78 14.91 20.16 -17.69
#